data_AF-A0AAU7SQ29-F1
#
_entry.id   AF-A0AAU7SQ29-F1
#
_cell.length_a   1.000
_cell.length_b   1.000
_cell.length_c   1.000
_cell.angle_alpha   90.00
_cell.angle_beta   90.00
_cell.angle_gamma   90.00
#
_symmetry.space_group_name_H-M   'P 1'
#
loop_
_entity.id
_entity.type
_entity.pdbx_description
1 polymer ?
#
loop_
_entity_poly.entity_id
_entity_poly.type
_entity_poly.pdbx_seq_one_letter_code
_entity_poly.pdbx_strand_id
1 'polypeptide(L)'
;MTGRLRSVIPAIAAAAVAMYRFIAPTGRVKLSRRRRRLMGTSAFHKDPAIIAAIDAVEKVFIRDFKWSFRRISYPQESGIDARAEILDNGWSAGRFLPMQIRPAPPERDDCGNYIHQVQTCDLGYWTAHSLSVCVILFDPDSGNVAWQWAAATDGDHGNAETLLAVPASNVLDASARLSFEEAVLPNPQILLRSAFAVDRALMERIADEGAIFIWDEWGDFSPIFGNLRVLMGKDEPEIQVDYRIRAHNLHELMVQLFPWACYSYAEPIKEYSGEVAVHVLEVALRPEAQAYLEAEEFLDAGYPEEQDPPLPETEDYMTAEEEAAFWRSRTGSHGSDEWEN
;
A
#
# COMPACT_ATOMS: atom_id res chain seq x y z
N MET A 1 -44.81 13.42 -24.68
CA MET A 1 -45.26 12.63 -23.50
C MET A 1 -44.33 11.42 -23.40
N THR A 2 -43.22 11.61 -22.70
CA THR A 2 -42.05 10.73 -22.55
C THR A 2 -41.39 11.20 -21.24
N GLY A 3 -40.88 10.40 -20.32
CA GLY A 3 -40.82 8.97 -20.09
C GLY A 3 -40.22 8.80 -18.68
N ARG A 4 -40.75 7.86 -17.90
CA ARG A 4 -40.21 7.48 -16.58
C ARG A 4 -38.92 6.69 -16.78
N LEU A 5 -37.79 7.22 -16.33
CA LEU A 5 -36.51 6.50 -16.20
C LEU A 5 -35.61 7.23 -15.20
N ARG A 6 -35.99 7.25 -13.92
CA ARG A 6 -35.14 7.69 -12.80
C ARG A 6 -35.53 6.96 -11.52
N SER A 7 -35.09 5.70 -11.39
CA SER A 7 -35.07 5.03 -10.08
C SER A 7 -34.21 3.76 -10.00
N VAL A 8 -33.48 3.36 -11.05
CA VAL A 8 -32.86 2.01 -11.09
C VAL A 8 -31.38 1.99 -10.68
N ILE A 9 -30.71 3.13 -10.54
CA ILE A 9 -29.25 3.18 -10.33
C ILE A 9 -28.79 2.81 -8.89
N PRO A 10 -29.44 3.23 -7.78
CA PRO A 10 -28.90 2.93 -6.44
C PRO A 10 -29.13 1.48 -5.97
N ALA A 11 -30.08 0.75 -6.56
CA ALA A 11 -30.36 -0.64 -6.19
C ALA A 11 -29.33 -1.65 -6.76
N ILE A 12 -28.66 -1.30 -7.86
CA ILE A 12 -27.69 -2.19 -8.52
C ILE A 12 -26.37 -2.28 -7.72
N ALA A 13 -25.95 -1.22 -7.03
CA ALA A 13 -24.73 -1.21 -6.23
C ALA A 13 -24.87 -2.02 -4.91
N ALA A 14 -26.02 -1.92 -4.22
CA ALA A 14 -26.29 -2.73 -3.03
C ALA A 14 -26.48 -4.21 -3.37
N ALA A 15 -27.15 -4.51 -4.50
CA ALA A 15 -27.25 -5.87 -5.02
C ALA A 15 -25.88 -6.43 -5.43
N ALA A 16 -24.97 -5.61 -5.96
CA ALA A 16 -23.61 -6.05 -6.26
C ALA A 16 -22.88 -6.48 -5.00
N VAL A 17 -22.86 -5.71 -3.90
CA VAL A 17 -22.17 -6.08 -2.65
C VAL A 17 -22.78 -7.34 -2.00
N ALA A 18 -24.12 -7.47 -1.99
CA ALA A 18 -24.80 -8.67 -1.48
C ALA A 18 -24.63 -9.90 -2.39
N MET A 19 -24.54 -9.71 -3.71
CA MET A 19 -24.27 -10.77 -4.68
C MET A 19 -22.78 -11.14 -4.75
N TYR A 20 -21.86 -10.21 -4.42
CA TYR A 20 -20.43 -10.45 -4.25
C TYR A 20 -20.15 -11.40 -3.07
N ARG A 21 -20.96 -11.34 -2.00
CA ARG A 21 -20.94 -12.35 -0.93
C ARG A 21 -21.30 -13.77 -1.42
N PHE A 22 -21.98 -13.91 -2.56
CA PHE A 22 -22.46 -15.18 -3.09
C PHE A 22 -21.71 -15.69 -4.34
N ILE A 23 -20.99 -14.83 -5.08
CA ILE A 23 -20.27 -15.21 -6.32
C ILE A 23 -18.75 -15.35 -6.10
N ALA A 24 -18.21 -14.88 -4.97
CA ALA A 24 -16.82 -15.21 -4.62
C ALA A 24 -16.65 -16.74 -4.60
N PRO A 25 -15.73 -17.31 -5.40
CA PRO A 25 -15.52 -18.75 -5.42
C PRO A 25 -15.25 -19.22 -3.99
N THR A 26 -15.88 -20.31 -3.60
CA THR A 26 -15.82 -20.96 -2.30
C THR A 26 -14.42 -21.49 -1.90
N GLY A 27 -13.37 -21.01 -2.55
CA GLY A 27 -12.00 -21.11 -2.09
C GLY A 27 -11.61 -19.84 -1.34
N ARG A 28 -12.06 -19.69 -0.08
CA ARG A 28 -11.33 -18.83 0.85
C ARG A 28 -9.92 -19.42 0.96
N VAL A 29 -8.95 -18.85 0.26
CA VAL A 29 -7.53 -19.08 0.57
C VAL A 29 -7.38 -18.59 2.00
N LYS A 30 -7.34 -19.55 2.94
CA LYS A 30 -7.15 -19.25 4.34
C LYS A 30 -5.75 -18.66 4.44
N LEU A 31 -5.64 -17.35 4.71
CA LEU A 31 -4.39 -16.72 5.08
C LEU A 31 -3.59 -17.66 5.98
N SER A 32 -2.33 -17.89 5.62
CA SER A 32 -1.48 -18.85 6.30
C SER A 32 -1.56 -18.65 7.83
N ARG A 33 -1.58 -19.74 8.60
CA ARG A 33 -1.69 -19.71 10.07
C ARG A 33 -0.62 -18.83 10.74
N ARG A 34 0.48 -18.52 10.05
CA ARG A 34 1.57 -17.66 10.50
C ARG A 34 1.18 -16.18 10.52
N ARG A 35 0.54 -15.67 9.46
CA ARG A 35 0.09 -14.25 9.39
C ARG A 35 -1.02 -13.92 10.38
N ARG A 36 -1.97 -14.84 10.61
CA ARG A 36 -3.03 -14.67 11.63
C ARG A 36 -2.50 -14.49 13.06
N ARG A 37 -1.33 -15.05 13.41
CA ARG A 37 -0.75 -14.86 14.75
C ARG A 37 -0.15 -13.47 14.94
N LEU A 38 0.32 -12.82 13.89
CA LEU A 38 0.91 -11.47 13.96
C LEU A 38 -0.18 -10.39 14.12
N MET A 39 -1.38 -10.63 13.57
CA MET A 39 -2.49 -9.66 13.61
C MET A 39 -3.28 -9.62 14.93
N GLY A 40 -3.06 -10.54 15.87
CA GLY A 40 -3.86 -10.70 17.09
C GLY A 40 -3.53 -9.74 18.25
N THR A 41 -2.56 -8.85 18.09
CA THR A 41 -2.16 -7.87 19.11
C THR A 41 -2.47 -6.47 18.63
N SER A 42 -3.18 -5.67 19.45
CA SER A 42 -3.25 -4.21 19.28
C SER A 42 -1.83 -3.68 19.08
N ALA A 43 -1.59 -3.13 17.89
CA ALA A 43 -0.27 -2.87 17.34
C ALA A 43 0.04 -1.38 17.22
N PHE A 44 -0.43 -0.60 18.19
CA PHE A 44 0.22 0.67 18.48
C PHE A 44 1.64 0.39 18.96
N HIS A 45 2.59 1.19 18.47
CA HIS A 45 3.95 1.19 19.00
C HIS A 45 3.88 1.32 20.52
N LYS A 46 4.48 0.37 21.24
CA LYS A 46 4.51 0.39 22.71
C LYS A 46 5.64 1.25 23.25
N ASP A 47 6.58 1.63 22.39
CA ASP A 47 7.71 2.48 22.75
C ASP A 47 7.24 3.95 22.88
N PRO A 48 7.30 4.53 24.09
CA PRO A 48 6.89 5.91 24.31
C PRO A 48 7.73 6.93 23.53
N ALA A 49 8.99 6.62 23.21
CA ALA A 49 9.83 7.50 22.42
C ALA A 49 9.35 7.59 20.97
N ILE A 50 8.95 6.45 20.38
CA ILE A 50 8.39 6.42 19.03
C ILE A 50 7.01 7.07 19.00
N ILE A 51 6.17 6.86 20.02
CA ILE A 51 4.89 7.56 20.13
C ILE A 51 5.12 9.08 20.18
N ALA A 52 6.04 9.56 21.01
CA ALA A 52 6.36 10.99 21.11
C ALA A 52 6.89 11.57 19.79
N ALA A 53 7.71 10.81 19.07
CA ALA A 53 8.18 11.19 17.74
C ALA A 53 7.00 11.30 16.74
N ILE A 54 6.11 10.32 16.70
CA ILE A 54 4.91 10.36 15.84
C ILE A 54 4.04 11.57 16.17
N ASP A 55 3.81 11.84 17.46
CA ASP A 55 3.04 13.01 17.91
C ASP A 55 3.67 14.34 17.47
N ALA A 56 5.00 14.44 17.52
CA ALA A 56 5.74 15.64 17.08
C ALA A 56 5.63 15.84 15.57
N VAL A 57 5.79 14.77 14.79
CA VAL A 57 5.69 14.78 13.33
C VAL A 57 4.28 15.10 12.87
N GLU A 58 3.27 14.46 13.47
CA GLU A 58 1.85 14.71 13.17
C GLU A 58 1.49 16.19 13.34
N LYS A 59 1.98 16.82 14.42
CA LYS A 59 1.77 18.26 14.65
C LYS A 59 2.30 19.11 13.50
N VAL A 60 3.47 18.80 12.93
CA VAL A 60 4.03 19.55 11.80
C VAL A 60 3.14 19.41 10.57
N PHE A 61 2.76 18.18 10.20
CA PHE A 61 1.90 17.95 9.03
C PHE A 61 0.54 18.64 9.15
N ILE A 62 -0.11 18.55 10.32
CA ILE A 62 -1.43 19.16 10.54
C ILE A 62 -1.32 20.69 10.65
N ARG A 63 -0.38 21.21 11.46
CA ARG A 63 -0.29 22.65 11.77
C ARG A 63 0.37 23.43 10.66
N ASP A 64 1.49 22.95 10.13
CA ASP A 64 2.35 23.72 9.23
C ASP A 64 2.01 23.42 7.77
N PHE A 65 1.77 22.15 7.42
CA PHE A 65 1.46 21.78 6.03
C PHE A 65 -0.03 21.86 5.72
N LYS A 66 -0.88 21.82 6.75
CA LYS A 66 -2.35 21.71 6.61
C LYS A 66 -2.78 20.44 5.87
N TRP A 67 -2.04 19.36 6.07
CA TRP A 67 -2.31 18.05 5.52
C TRP A 67 -3.02 17.15 6.53
N SER A 68 -3.60 16.06 6.05
CA SER A 68 -4.13 15.04 6.97
C SER A 68 -3.05 14.01 7.29
N PHE A 69 -3.10 13.45 8.49
CA PHE A 69 -2.13 12.48 8.97
C PHE A 69 -2.86 11.24 9.47
N ARG A 70 -2.38 10.06 9.09
CA ARG A 70 -2.94 8.79 9.54
C ARG A 70 -1.82 7.87 10.04
N ARG A 71 -1.90 7.52 11.32
CA ARG A 71 -1.05 6.49 11.94
C ARG A 71 -1.43 5.11 11.40
N ILE A 72 -0.42 4.29 11.14
CA ILE A 72 -0.63 2.90 10.78
C ILE A 72 -0.61 2.08 12.07
N SER A 73 -1.70 1.37 12.34
CA SER A 73 -1.96 0.73 13.65
C SER A 73 -1.76 -0.79 13.66
N TYR A 74 -1.22 -1.36 12.58
CA TYR A 74 -0.97 -2.81 12.44
C TYR A 74 0.52 -3.09 12.33
N PRO A 75 0.99 -4.26 12.80
CA PRO A 75 2.38 -4.64 12.61
C PRO A 75 2.60 -4.78 11.11
N GLN A 76 3.49 -3.98 10.54
CA GLN A 76 3.81 -4.07 9.14
C GLN A 76 5.20 -4.67 8.95
N GLU A 77 5.30 -5.65 8.07
CA GLU A 77 6.56 -6.07 7.45
C GLU A 77 7.16 -4.94 6.57
N SER A 78 6.42 -3.85 6.37
CA SER A 78 6.83 -2.67 5.61
C SER A 78 7.68 -1.67 6.40
N GLY A 79 7.70 -1.70 7.74
CA GLY A 79 8.40 -0.68 8.53
C GLY A 79 7.84 0.76 8.45
N ILE A 80 6.63 0.95 7.91
CA ILE A 80 5.96 2.26 7.78
C ILE A 80 5.09 2.52 9.02
N ASP A 81 5.26 3.69 9.64
CA ASP A 81 4.56 4.04 10.88
C ASP A 81 3.33 4.93 10.65
N ALA A 82 3.36 5.72 9.58
CA ALA A 82 2.29 6.64 9.25
C ALA A 82 2.24 6.95 7.75
N ARG A 83 1.14 7.59 7.33
CA ARG A 83 1.07 8.29 6.05
C ARG A 83 0.43 9.67 6.20
N ALA A 84 0.91 10.64 5.42
CA ALA A 84 0.28 11.97 5.32
C ALA A 84 -0.41 12.12 3.96
N GLU A 85 -1.65 12.62 3.95
CA GLU A 85 -2.43 12.94 2.74
C GLU A 85 -2.19 14.39 2.35
N ILE A 86 -1.69 14.62 1.14
CA ILE A 86 -1.45 15.95 0.60
C ILE A 86 -2.79 16.60 0.28
N LEU A 87 -3.03 17.76 0.89
CA LEU A 87 -4.23 18.55 0.68
C LEU A 87 -3.91 19.85 -0.06
N ASP A 88 -4.72 20.17 -1.06
CA ASP A 88 -4.73 21.48 -1.72
C ASP A 88 -5.89 22.31 -1.18
N ASN A 89 -5.60 23.32 -0.35
CA ASN A 89 -6.63 24.16 0.29
C ASN A 89 -7.70 23.37 1.07
N GLY A 90 -7.30 22.21 1.63
CA GLY A 90 -8.17 21.28 2.35
C GLY A 90 -8.86 20.25 1.47
N TRP A 91 -8.74 20.34 0.15
CA TRP A 91 -9.20 19.32 -0.80
C TRP A 91 -8.18 18.20 -0.91
N SER A 92 -8.65 16.95 -0.87
CA SER A 92 -7.75 15.81 -1.04
C SER A 92 -7.23 15.74 -2.48
N ALA A 93 -5.90 15.67 -2.61
CA ALA A 93 -5.24 15.47 -3.90
C ALA A 93 -5.11 13.98 -4.28
N GLY A 94 -5.55 13.05 -3.41
CA GLY A 94 -5.34 11.61 -3.59
C GLY A 94 -3.87 11.19 -3.61
N ARG A 95 -2.97 12.04 -3.09
CA ARG A 95 -1.54 11.80 -2.99
C ARG A 95 -1.18 11.66 -1.52
N PHE A 96 -0.39 10.64 -1.17
CA PHE A 96 0.07 10.47 0.19
C PHE A 96 1.55 10.11 0.27
N LEU A 97 2.06 10.25 1.47
CA LEU A 97 3.46 10.17 1.85
C LEU A 97 3.62 9.10 2.92
N PRO A 98 4.07 7.88 2.57
CA PRO A 98 4.44 6.90 3.59
C PRO A 98 5.71 7.36 4.31
N MET A 99 5.74 7.14 5.62
CA MET A 99 6.89 7.54 6.43
C MET A 99 7.25 6.53 7.51
N GLN A 100 8.55 6.41 7.75
CA GLN A 100 9.12 5.78 8.92
C GLN A 100 9.56 6.88 9.90
N ILE A 101 9.14 6.77 11.15
CA ILE A 101 9.36 7.76 12.20
C ILE A 101 10.12 7.07 13.34
N ARG A 102 11.29 7.62 13.68
CA ARG A 102 12.16 7.08 14.72
C ARG A 102 12.72 8.21 15.59
N PRO A 103 13.08 7.95 16.86
CA PRO A 103 13.90 8.89 17.61
C PRO A 103 15.26 9.04 16.93
N ALA A 104 15.80 10.25 16.94
CA ALA A 104 17.12 10.54 16.40
C ALA A 104 18.20 9.88 17.27
N PRO A 105 19.25 9.30 16.66
CA PRO A 105 20.39 8.83 17.42
C PRO A 105 21.13 10.03 18.06
N PRO A 106 21.77 9.85 19.22
CA PRO A 106 22.51 10.92 19.88
C PRO A 106 23.79 11.29 19.12
N GLU A 107 24.32 10.37 18.32
CA GLU A 107 25.56 10.52 17.58
C GLU A 107 25.30 11.16 16.20
N ARG A 108 26.22 12.05 15.81
CA ARG A 108 26.26 12.68 14.49
C ARG A 108 27.60 12.39 13.84
N ASP A 109 27.61 12.34 12.51
CA ASP A 109 28.86 12.25 11.75
C ASP A 109 29.63 13.59 11.75
N ASP A 110 30.84 13.59 11.17
CA ASP A 110 31.70 14.77 11.07
C ASP A 110 31.04 15.94 10.29
N CYS A 111 30.02 15.65 9.50
CA CYS A 111 29.23 16.61 8.72
C CYS A 111 27.99 17.10 9.47
N GLY A 112 27.71 16.56 10.67
CA GLY A 112 26.54 16.89 11.48
C GLY A 112 25.25 16.17 11.07
N ASN A 113 25.32 15.13 10.25
CA ASN A 113 24.18 14.29 9.89
C ASN A 113 23.88 13.27 10.98
N TYR A 114 22.60 12.89 11.10
CA TYR A 114 22.22 11.71 11.86
C TYR A 114 22.45 10.47 11.00
N ILE A 115 23.05 9.43 11.58
CA ILE A 115 23.23 8.14 10.90
C ILE A 115 22.14 7.19 11.37
N HIS A 116 21.16 6.94 10.52
CA HIS A 116 20.05 6.05 10.82
C HIS A 116 20.23 4.71 10.12
N GLN A 117 20.10 3.64 10.88
CA GLN A 117 20.13 2.29 10.35
C GLN A 117 18.73 1.86 9.91
N VAL A 118 18.56 1.66 8.59
CA VAL A 118 17.32 1.13 8.02
C VAL A 118 17.43 -0.39 7.95
N GLN A 119 16.38 -1.10 8.40
CA GLN A 119 16.36 -2.57 8.32
C GLN A 119 16.28 -3.01 6.86
N THR A 120 17.07 -4.04 6.50
CA THR A 120 17.11 -4.58 5.13
C THR A 120 15.74 -5.08 4.67
N CYS A 121 14.91 -5.62 5.57
CA CYS A 121 13.54 -6.03 5.25
C CYS A 121 12.65 -4.85 4.87
N ASP A 122 12.73 -3.74 5.60
CA ASP A 122 11.94 -2.53 5.33
C ASP A 122 12.33 -1.95 3.97
N LEU A 123 13.64 -1.75 3.74
CA LEU A 123 14.14 -1.19 2.48
C LEU A 123 13.83 -2.09 1.28
N GLY A 124 13.94 -3.41 1.47
CA GLY A 124 13.56 -4.41 0.48
C GLY A 124 12.07 -4.31 0.12
N TYR A 125 11.21 -4.19 1.14
CA TYR A 125 9.77 -4.00 0.93
C TYR A 125 9.49 -2.70 0.17
N TRP A 126 10.09 -1.57 0.58
CA TRP A 126 9.88 -0.27 -0.07
C TRP A 126 10.27 -0.30 -1.55
N THR A 127 11.42 -0.90 -1.85
CA THR A 127 11.94 -0.96 -3.21
C THR A 127 11.11 -1.91 -4.08
N ALA A 128 10.74 -3.08 -3.56
CA ALA A 128 9.87 -4.03 -4.26
C ALA A 128 8.50 -3.42 -4.61
N HIS A 129 8.00 -2.51 -3.77
CA HIS A 129 6.70 -1.85 -3.95
C HIS A 129 6.79 -0.45 -4.57
N SER A 130 7.99 -0.01 -4.97
CA SER A 130 8.22 1.35 -5.49
C SER A 130 7.70 2.45 -4.56
N LEU A 131 7.80 2.24 -3.24
CA LEU A 131 7.37 3.19 -2.22
C LEU A 131 8.45 4.24 -1.97
N SER A 132 8.12 5.49 -2.22
CA SER A 132 8.93 6.63 -1.79
C SER A 132 8.68 6.91 -0.32
N VAL A 133 9.43 6.25 0.56
CA VAL A 133 9.29 6.41 2.02
C VAL A 133 10.18 7.55 2.51
N CYS A 134 9.60 8.44 3.31
CA CYS A 134 10.36 9.45 4.03
C CYS A 134 10.76 8.93 5.41
N VAL A 135 12.06 8.94 5.71
CA VAL A 135 12.58 8.65 7.05
C VAL A 135 12.65 9.96 7.83
N ILE A 136 12.01 9.98 8.99
CA ILE A 136 11.90 11.14 9.86
C ILE A 136 12.48 10.80 11.23
N LEU A 137 13.42 11.63 11.68
CA LEU A 137 14.12 11.49 12.95
C LEU A 137 13.72 12.61 13.90
N PHE A 138 13.22 12.27 15.07
CA PHE A 138 12.88 13.23 16.12
C PHE A 138 13.96 13.27 17.21
N ASP A 139 14.61 14.42 17.37
CA ASP A 139 15.55 14.66 18.46
C ASP A 139 14.77 15.18 19.70
N PRO A 140 14.64 14.38 20.78
CA PRO A 140 13.87 14.76 21.95
C PRO A 140 14.54 15.88 22.77
N ASP A 141 15.86 16.05 22.67
CA ASP A 141 16.61 17.03 23.46
C ASP A 141 16.45 18.44 22.88
N SER A 142 16.53 18.55 21.55
CA SER A 142 16.36 19.83 20.86
C SER A 142 14.93 20.10 20.40
N GLY A 143 14.08 19.06 20.34
CA GLY A 143 12.74 19.11 19.76
C GLY A 143 12.73 19.21 18.23
N ASN A 144 13.90 19.11 17.58
CA ASN A 144 14.02 19.19 16.14
C ASN A 144 13.57 17.90 15.48
N VAL A 145 12.99 18.04 14.28
CA VAL A 145 12.59 16.92 13.44
C VAL A 145 13.40 17.02 12.16
N ALA A 146 14.24 16.02 11.87
CA ALA A 146 15.02 15.94 10.64
C ALA A 146 14.41 14.91 9.68
N TRP A 147 14.58 15.09 8.37
CA TRP A 147 14.00 14.18 7.39
C TRP A 147 14.90 13.91 6.19
N GLN A 148 14.74 12.74 5.60
CA GLN A 148 15.40 12.33 4.36
C GLN A 148 14.57 11.30 3.61
N TRP A 149 14.59 11.35 2.29
CA TRP A 149 13.99 10.29 1.46
C TRP A 149 14.85 9.04 1.48
N ALA A 150 14.23 7.89 1.70
CA ALA A 150 14.91 6.62 1.48
C ALA A 150 15.18 6.47 -0.03
N ALA A 151 16.43 6.62 -0.43
CA ALA A 151 16.88 6.25 -1.76
C ALA A 151 17.27 4.77 -1.75
N ALA A 152 16.92 4.04 -2.80
CA ALA A 152 17.62 2.79 -3.09
C ALA A 152 19.08 3.15 -3.38
N THR A 153 19.98 2.95 -2.42
CA THR A 153 21.40 3.06 -2.68
C THR A 153 21.80 1.88 -3.56
N ASP A 154 22.26 2.17 -4.79
CA ASP A 154 22.97 1.21 -5.64
C ASP A 154 24.25 0.79 -4.91
N GLY A 155 24.17 -0.21 -4.04
CA GLY A 155 25.25 -0.53 -3.13
C GLY A 155 25.05 -1.83 -2.38
N ASP A 156 25.60 -2.89 -2.97
CA ASP A 156 25.92 -4.19 -2.39
C ASP A 156 24.77 -5.18 -2.11
N HIS A 157 24.71 -6.22 -2.93
CA HIS A 157 23.97 -7.45 -2.69
C HIS A 157 24.62 -8.27 -1.58
N GLY A 158 24.59 -7.74 -0.36
CA GLY A 158 25.03 -8.42 0.86
C GLY A 158 24.07 -8.10 1.99
N ASN A 159 24.01 -8.98 2.99
CA ASN A 159 23.26 -8.85 4.26
C ASN A 159 23.67 -7.62 5.12
N ALA A 160 24.15 -6.53 4.50
CA ALA A 160 24.63 -5.34 5.17
C ALA A 160 23.46 -4.41 5.49
N GLU A 161 23.44 -3.94 6.73
CA GLU A 161 22.56 -2.91 7.22
C GLU A 161 22.78 -1.63 6.39
N THR A 162 21.71 -1.06 5.82
CA THR A 162 21.83 0.17 5.02
C THR A 162 21.81 1.37 5.96
N LEU A 163 22.93 2.10 5.99
CA LEU A 163 23.05 3.35 6.73
C LEU A 163 22.54 4.52 5.89
N LEU A 164 21.53 5.21 6.40
CA LEU A 164 20.97 6.42 5.81
C LEU A 164 21.50 7.63 6.57
N ALA A 165 22.23 8.50 5.87
CA ALA A 165 22.61 9.81 6.39
C ALA A 165 21.43 10.79 6.25
N VAL A 166 20.91 11.26 7.39
CA VAL A 166 19.82 12.23 7.48
C VAL A 166 20.40 13.58 7.90
N PRO A 167 20.48 14.58 6.98
CA PRO A 167 21.09 15.86 7.31
C PRO A 167 20.32 16.60 8.39
N ALA A 168 21.02 17.08 9.42
CA ALA A 168 20.38 17.91 10.46
C ALA A 168 19.85 19.25 9.92
N SER A 169 20.32 19.68 8.75
CA SER A 169 19.80 20.83 8.01
C SER A 169 18.44 20.60 7.36
N ASN A 170 18.06 19.34 7.12
CA ASN A 170 16.75 18.99 6.56
C ASN A 170 15.70 18.99 7.67
N VAL A 171 15.35 20.17 8.15
CA VAL A 171 14.37 20.32 9.23
C VAL A 171 12.96 20.17 8.68
N LEU A 172 12.12 19.39 9.36
CA LEU A 172 10.71 19.24 9.05
C LEU A 172 9.94 20.40 9.68
N ASP A 173 9.85 21.50 8.94
CA ASP A 173 9.05 22.67 9.26
C ASP A 173 8.33 23.18 8.01
N ALA A 174 7.58 24.27 8.12
CA ALA A 174 6.81 24.86 7.02
C ALA A 174 7.63 25.07 5.72
N SER A 175 8.94 25.27 5.80
CA SER A 175 9.81 25.45 4.62
C SER A 175 10.00 24.16 3.82
N ALA A 176 9.93 22.99 4.46
CA ALA A 176 10.10 21.69 3.82
C ALA A 176 8.89 21.28 2.95
N ARG A 177 7.73 21.93 3.13
CA ARG A 177 6.47 21.57 2.47
C ARG A 177 6.62 21.40 0.95
N LEU A 178 7.28 22.34 0.28
CA LEU A 178 7.44 22.32 -1.17
C LEU A 178 8.21 21.08 -1.63
N SER A 179 9.26 20.69 -0.89
CA SER A 179 10.07 19.51 -1.21
C SER A 179 9.25 18.21 -1.18
N PHE A 180 8.23 18.13 -0.31
CA PHE A 180 7.31 16.99 -0.26
C PHE A 180 6.27 17.01 -1.38
N GLU A 181 5.74 18.19 -1.74
CA GLU A 181 4.77 18.33 -2.83
C GLU A 181 5.36 17.96 -4.20
N GLU A 182 6.63 18.29 -4.42
CA GLU A 182 7.36 18.01 -5.66
C GLU A 182 7.81 16.55 -5.77
N ALA A 183 8.09 15.89 -4.64
CA ALA A 183 8.53 14.49 -4.61
C ALA A 183 7.41 13.51 -5.03
N VAL A 184 6.15 13.83 -4.75
CA VAL A 184 5.01 12.95 -5.09
C VAL A 184 4.40 13.34 -6.42
N LEU A 185 4.92 12.71 -7.49
CA LEU A 185 4.39 12.85 -8.83
C LEU A 185 2.95 12.31 -8.91
N PRO A 186 2.01 13.03 -9.56
CA PRO A 186 0.62 12.61 -9.70
C PRO A 186 0.46 11.54 -10.80
N ASN A 187 1.15 10.41 -10.66
CA ASN A 187 0.96 9.25 -11.52
C ASN A 187 -0.10 8.31 -10.91
N PRO A 188 -1.30 8.18 -11.51
CA PRO A 188 -2.40 7.41 -10.93
C PRO A 188 -2.04 5.95 -10.62
N GLN A 189 -1.20 5.31 -11.44
CA GLN A 189 -0.83 3.92 -11.23
C GLN A 189 0.13 3.75 -10.04
N ILE A 190 1.07 4.69 -9.86
CA ILE A 190 2.00 4.68 -8.72
C ILE A 190 1.23 4.93 -7.43
N LEU A 191 0.30 5.88 -7.44
CA LEU A 191 -0.55 6.19 -6.28
C LEU A 191 -1.41 4.99 -5.87
N LEU A 192 -2.02 4.29 -6.82
CA LEU A 192 -2.82 3.09 -6.53
C LEU A 192 -1.96 1.96 -5.94
N ARG A 193 -0.82 1.64 -6.57
CA ARG A 193 0.11 0.62 -6.06
C ARG A 193 0.60 0.96 -4.66
N SER A 194 0.98 2.22 -4.45
CA SER A 194 1.42 2.69 -3.14
C SER A 194 0.31 2.56 -2.09
N ALA A 195 -0.94 2.81 -2.47
CA ALA A 195 -2.07 2.77 -1.53
C ALA A 195 -2.32 1.34 -1.09
N PHE A 196 -2.24 0.40 -2.04
CA PHE A 196 -2.41 -1.03 -1.78
C PHE A 196 -1.28 -1.57 -0.91
N ALA A 197 -0.03 -1.19 -1.20
CA ALA A 197 1.13 -1.61 -0.43
C ALA A 197 1.10 -1.07 1.01
N VAL A 198 0.85 0.23 1.18
CA VAL A 198 0.77 0.86 2.51
C VAL A 198 -0.39 0.29 3.33
N ASP A 199 -1.54 0.03 2.70
CA ASP A 199 -2.73 -0.49 3.37
C ASP A 199 -2.79 -2.02 3.40
N ARG A 200 -1.76 -2.74 2.93
CA ARG A 200 -1.77 -4.20 2.79
C ARG A 200 -2.23 -4.91 4.06
N ALA A 201 -1.68 -4.54 5.22
CA ALA A 201 -2.07 -5.15 6.50
C ALA A 201 -3.54 -4.89 6.87
N LEU A 202 -4.07 -3.69 6.57
CA LEU A 202 -5.48 -3.35 6.77
C LEU A 202 -6.36 -4.16 5.79
N MET A 203 -5.93 -4.28 4.54
CA MET A 203 -6.64 -5.06 3.52
C MET A 203 -6.74 -6.52 3.91
N GLU A 204 -5.65 -7.15 4.34
CA GLU A 204 -5.62 -8.55 4.80
C GLU A 204 -6.60 -8.78 5.95
N ARG A 205 -6.69 -7.84 6.91
CA ARG A 205 -7.65 -7.93 8.02
C ARG A 205 -9.10 -7.83 7.56
N ILE A 206 -9.39 -6.89 6.67
CA ILE A 206 -10.74 -6.68 6.14
C ILE A 206 -11.17 -7.84 5.25
N ALA A 207 -10.25 -8.51 4.56
CA ALA A 207 -10.54 -9.71 3.77
C ALA A 207 -11.14 -10.83 4.62
N ASP A 208 -10.67 -11.01 5.85
CA ASP A 208 -11.08 -12.09 6.75
C ASP A 208 -12.47 -11.84 7.38
N GLU A 209 -12.72 -10.62 7.86
CA GLU A 209 -13.86 -10.32 8.75
C GLU A 209 -14.84 -9.26 8.18
N GLY A 210 -14.47 -8.54 7.12
CA GLY A 210 -15.15 -7.31 6.69
C GLY A 210 -14.94 -6.15 7.66
N ALA A 211 -15.41 -4.95 7.31
CA ALA A 211 -15.34 -3.79 8.21
C ALA A 211 -16.54 -2.87 8.07
N ILE A 212 -16.82 -2.11 9.14
CA ILE A 212 -17.72 -0.95 9.12
C ILE A 212 -16.87 0.31 9.18
N PHE A 213 -17.05 1.20 8.20
CA PHE A 213 -16.44 2.54 8.21
C PHE A 213 -17.51 3.55 8.58
N ILE A 214 -17.24 4.35 9.60
CA ILE A 214 -18.13 5.43 10.04
C ILE A 214 -17.46 6.77 9.79
N TRP A 215 -18.12 7.63 9.04
CA TRP A 215 -17.67 8.99 8.72
C TRP A 215 -18.64 10.04 9.27
N ASP A 216 -18.09 11.14 9.76
CA ASP A 216 -18.85 12.36 10.01
C ASP A 216 -18.68 13.30 8.81
N GLU A 217 -19.78 13.84 8.31
CA GLU A 217 -19.85 14.89 7.28
C GLU A 217 -20.39 16.18 7.91
N TRP A 218 -19.65 17.27 7.73
CA TRP A 218 -19.99 18.61 8.23
C TRP A 218 -20.20 19.60 7.09
N GLY A 219 -21.26 20.40 7.17
CA GLY A 219 -21.49 21.59 6.34
C GLY A 219 -22.15 21.33 4.98
N ASP A 220 -23.00 22.27 4.54
CA ASP A 220 -23.97 22.02 3.46
C ASP A 220 -23.44 22.28 2.03
N PHE A 221 -22.44 23.15 1.86
CA PHE A 221 -21.98 23.61 0.53
C PHE A 221 -20.61 23.07 0.12
N SER A 222 -19.76 22.79 1.10
CA SER A 222 -18.44 22.19 0.90
C SER A 222 -18.24 21.19 2.03
N PRO A 223 -18.74 19.95 1.85
CA PRO A 223 -18.77 18.99 2.93
C PRO A 223 -17.35 18.66 3.38
N ILE A 224 -17.16 18.68 4.69
CA ILE A 224 -15.92 18.30 5.35
C ILE A 224 -16.17 16.92 5.96
N PHE A 225 -15.44 15.94 5.46
CA PHE A 225 -15.46 14.59 5.99
C PHE A 225 -14.37 14.41 7.04
N GLY A 226 -14.74 13.80 8.15
CA GLY A 226 -13.84 13.61 9.27
C GLY A 226 -14.22 12.47 10.21
N ASN A 227 -13.45 12.37 11.29
CA ASN A 227 -13.63 11.38 12.36
C ASN A 227 -13.88 9.96 11.84
N LEU A 228 -13.05 9.50 10.90
CA LEU A 228 -13.14 8.13 10.40
C LEU A 228 -12.96 7.17 11.58
N ARG A 229 -13.93 6.28 11.76
CA ARG A 229 -13.87 5.16 12.70
C ARG A 229 -14.02 3.86 11.91
N VAL A 230 -13.12 2.91 12.14
CA VAL A 230 -13.14 1.60 11.48
C VAL A 230 -13.38 0.51 12.54
N LEU A 231 -14.45 -0.26 12.34
CA LEU A 231 -14.82 -1.38 13.19
C LEU A 231 -14.62 -2.69 12.42
N MET A 232 -13.93 -3.65 13.03
CA MET A 232 -13.74 -5.01 12.49
C MET A 232 -14.20 -6.01 13.56
N GLY A 233 -15.41 -6.53 13.40
CA GLY A 233 -16.01 -7.55 14.27
C GLY A 233 -16.46 -7.13 15.68
N LYS A 234 -15.83 -6.13 16.31
CA LYS A 234 -16.21 -5.61 17.65
C LYS A 234 -17.02 -4.31 17.55
N ASP A 235 -17.78 -4.01 18.61
CA ASP A 235 -18.57 -2.76 18.73
C ASP A 235 -17.72 -1.51 19.00
N GLU A 236 -16.42 -1.67 19.30
CA GLU A 236 -15.49 -0.56 19.50
C GLU A 236 -14.61 -0.32 18.26
N PRO A 237 -14.33 0.93 17.89
CA PRO A 237 -13.48 1.24 16.75
C PRO A 237 -12.03 0.82 17.02
N GLU A 238 -11.48 0.03 16.12
CA GLU A 238 -10.07 -0.38 16.16
C GLU A 238 -9.14 0.70 15.60
N ILE A 239 -9.65 1.51 14.66
CA ILE A 239 -8.92 2.62 14.06
C ILE A 239 -9.78 3.87 14.18
N GLN A 240 -9.17 4.97 14.61
CA GLN A 240 -9.78 6.28 14.62
C GLN A 240 -8.82 7.30 14.02
N VAL A 241 -9.32 8.11 13.09
CA VAL A 241 -8.53 9.15 12.39
C VAL A 241 -9.33 10.45 12.38
N ASP A 242 -8.78 11.52 12.94
CA ASP A 242 -9.38 12.88 12.90
C ASP A 242 -9.08 13.54 11.55
N TYR A 243 -9.63 12.96 10.48
CA TYR A 243 -9.61 13.59 9.17
C TYR A 243 -10.40 14.90 9.18
N ARG A 244 -9.95 15.87 8.38
CA ARG A 244 -10.68 17.10 8.08
C ARG A 244 -10.50 17.45 6.62
N ILE A 245 -11.13 16.65 5.76
CA ILE A 245 -10.90 16.68 4.31
C ILE A 245 -12.15 17.20 3.62
N ARG A 246 -11.98 18.18 2.74
CA ARG A 246 -13.03 18.60 1.80
C ARG A 246 -13.09 17.63 0.63
N ALA A 247 -14.29 17.20 0.29
CA ALA A 247 -14.59 16.45 -0.92
C ALA A 247 -15.99 16.84 -1.41
N HIS A 248 -16.33 16.58 -2.67
CA HIS A 248 -17.67 16.88 -3.18
C HIS A 248 -18.72 15.90 -2.66
N ASN A 249 -18.28 14.70 -2.30
CA ASN A 249 -19.10 13.65 -1.72
C ASN A 249 -18.20 12.57 -1.11
N LEU A 250 -18.79 11.70 -0.29
CA LEU A 250 -18.06 10.61 0.35
C LEU A 250 -17.43 9.62 -0.64
N HIS A 251 -18.00 9.48 -1.85
CA HIS A 251 -17.46 8.55 -2.85
C HIS A 251 -16.10 8.98 -3.39
N GLU A 252 -15.95 10.26 -3.70
CA GLU A 252 -14.67 10.85 -4.09
C GLU A 252 -13.61 10.59 -3.01
N LEU A 253 -13.95 10.84 -1.74
CA LEU A 253 -13.06 10.63 -0.61
C LEU A 253 -12.65 9.16 -0.47
N MET A 254 -13.61 8.23 -0.56
CA MET A 254 -13.34 6.80 -0.46
C MET A 254 -12.44 6.31 -1.61
N VAL A 255 -12.64 6.79 -2.83
CA VAL A 255 -11.77 6.43 -3.98
C VAL A 255 -10.35 6.96 -3.79
N GLN A 256 -10.18 8.14 -3.20
CA GLN A 256 -8.86 8.74 -2.96
C GLN A 256 -8.11 8.09 -1.80
N LEU A 257 -8.78 7.88 -0.67
CA LEU A 257 -8.13 7.38 0.56
C LEU A 257 -8.07 5.85 0.63
N PHE A 258 -9.06 5.17 0.07
CA PHE A 258 -9.25 3.72 0.14
C PHE A 258 -9.60 3.13 -1.24
N PRO A 259 -8.76 3.33 -2.27
CA PRO A 259 -9.06 2.88 -3.63
C PRO A 259 -9.25 1.36 -3.74
N TRP A 260 -8.72 0.59 -2.79
CA TRP A 260 -8.88 -0.86 -2.68
C TRP A 260 -10.27 -1.30 -2.18
N ALA A 261 -11.08 -0.38 -1.65
CA ALA A 261 -12.34 -0.69 -0.97
C ALA A 261 -13.56 -0.64 -1.89
N CYS A 262 -14.43 -1.64 -1.76
CA CYS A 262 -15.84 -1.62 -2.16
C CYS A 262 -16.69 -1.34 -0.94
N TYR A 263 -17.79 -0.61 -1.09
CA TYR A 263 -18.66 -0.31 0.05
C TYR A 263 -20.12 -0.13 -0.34
N SER A 264 -20.99 -0.30 0.65
CA SER A 264 -22.40 0.06 0.60
C SER A 264 -22.85 0.66 1.92
N TYR A 265 -23.95 1.41 1.94
CA TYR A 265 -24.50 1.92 3.20
C TYR A 265 -25.07 0.76 4.02
N ALA A 266 -24.53 0.55 5.21
CA ALA A 266 -25.07 -0.40 6.18
C ALA A 266 -26.35 0.14 6.83
N GLU A 267 -26.43 1.46 6.97
CA GLU A 267 -27.56 2.17 7.56
C GLU A 267 -27.89 3.43 6.75
N PRO A 268 -29.14 3.92 6.79
CA PRO A 268 -29.46 5.26 6.30
C PRO A 268 -28.61 6.32 6.99
N ILE A 269 -28.29 7.40 6.26
CA ILE A 269 -27.56 8.54 6.82
C ILE A 269 -28.33 9.09 8.03
N LYS A 270 -27.64 9.21 9.16
CA LYS A 270 -28.22 9.76 10.40
C LYS A 270 -27.73 11.19 10.58
N GLU A 271 -28.62 12.11 10.91
CA GLU A 271 -28.25 13.48 11.23
C GLU A 271 -28.33 13.71 12.73
N TYR A 272 -27.26 14.27 13.32
CA TYR A 272 -27.27 14.70 14.72
C TYR A 272 -27.00 16.20 14.80
N SER A 273 -27.70 16.86 15.74
CA SER A 273 -27.61 18.30 15.98
C SER A 273 -27.99 19.20 14.79
N GLY A 274 -28.51 18.64 13.69
CA GLY A 274 -28.87 19.37 12.47
C GLY A 274 -27.68 19.88 11.66
N GLU A 275 -26.45 19.49 12.02
CA GLU A 275 -25.21 20.00 11.41
C GLU A 275 -24.26 18.89 10.96
N VAL A 276 -24.45 17.66 11.47
CA VAL A 276 -23.56 16.52 11.20
C VAL A 276 -24.35 15.37 10.62
N ALA A 277 -23.98 14.96 9.41
CA ALA A 277 -24.45 13.73 8.80
C ALA A 277 -23.46 12.60 9.08
N VAL A 278 -23.97 11.43 9.51
CA VAL A 278 -23.16 10.25 9.85
C VAL A 278 -23.42 9.17 8.82
N HIS A 279 -22.34 8.74 8.17
CA HIS A 279 -22.35 7.70 7.15
C HIS A 279 -21.80 6.41 7.74
N VAL A 280 -22.61 5.35 7.72
CA VAL A 280 -22.21 4.02 8.19
C VAL A 280 -22.11 3.10 6.98
N LEU A 281 -20.89 2.69 6.64
CA LEU A 281 -20.59 1.92 5.44
C LEU A 281 -20.18 0.50 5.80
N GLU A 282 -20.77 -0.50 5.16
CA GLU A 282 -20.22 -1.85 5.10
C GLU A 282 -19.15 -1.89 4.00
N VAL A 283 -17.92 -2.26 4.37
CA VAL A 283 -16.73 -2.21 3.53
C VAL A 283 -16.15 -3.62 3.34
N ALA A 284 -15.80 -3.91 2.09
CA ALA A 284 -15.14 -5.14 1.67
C ALA A 284 -14.02 -4.82 0.66
N LEU A 285 -13.14 -5.78 0.39
CA LEU A 285 -12.14 -5.63 -0.65
C LEU A 285 -12.76 -5.64 -2.05
N ARG A 286 -12.19 -4.83 -2.94
CA ARG A 286 -12.38 -4.96 -4.39
C ARG A 286 -11.75 -6.26 -4.89
N PRO A 287 -12.25 -6.85 -5.99
CA PRO A 287 -11.61 -8.00 -6.64
C PRO A 287 -10.14 -7.73 -7.01
N GLU A 288 -9.81 -6.52 -7.46
CA GLU A 288 -8.45 -6.13 -7.81
C GLU A 288 -7.54 -6.05 -6.58
N ALA A 289 -8.09 -5.64 -5.44
CA ALA A 289 -7.38 -5.60 -4.16
C ALA A 289 -7.16 -7.02 -3.60
N GLN A 290 -8.13 -7.91 -3.79
CA GLN A 290 -7.99 -9.34 -3.47
C GLN A 290 -6.92 -10.01 -4.34
N ALA A 291 -6.96 -9.78 -5.66
CA ALA A 291 -5.97 -10.30 -6.60
C ALA A 291 -4.56 -9.78 -6.30
N TYR A 292 -4.44 -8.52 -5.85
CA TYR A 292 -3.18 -7.97 -5.36
C TYR A 292 -2.66 -8.79 -4.17
N LEU A 293 -3.47 -9.04 -3.13
CA LEU A 293 -3.04 -9.83 -1.98
C LEU A 293 -2.62 -11.27 -2.36
N GLU A 294 -3.33 -11.89 -3.31
CA GLU A 294 -2.99 -13.23 -3.81
C GLU A 294 -1.66 -13.23 -4.58
N ALA A 295 -1.44 -12.22 -5.43
CA ALA A 295 -0.18 -12.06 -6.13
C ALA A 295 0.98 -11.84 -5.14
N GLU A 296 0.79 -11.00 -4.13
CA GLU A 296 1.77 -10.76 -3.07
C GLU A 296 2.09 -12.05 -2.29
N GLU A 297 1.08 -12.83 -1.93
CA GLU A 297 1.31 -14.13 -1.25
C GLU A 297 2.11 -15.10 -2.13
N PHE A 298 1.83 -15.15 -3.43
CA PHE A 298 2.61 -15.95 -4.37
C PHE A 298 4.06 -15.46 -4.49
N LEU A 299 4.27 -14.15 -4.63
CA LEU A 299 5.60 -13.54 -4.73
C LEU A 299 6.44 -13.79 -3.47
N ASP A 300 5.81 -13.73 -2.29
CA ASP A 300 6.46 -14.01 -1.01
C ASP A 300 6.78 -15.50 -0.82
N ALA A 301 5.88 -16.40 -1.28
CA ALA A 301 6.04 -17.85 -1.15
C ALA A 301 7.04 -18.44 -2.17
N GLY A 302 7.22 -17.77 -3.31
CA GLY A 302 7.99 -18.28 -4.43
C GLY A 302 7.22 -19.29 -5.28
N TYR A 303 7.87 -19.79 -6.34
CA TYR A 303 7.25 -20.76 -7.24
C TYR A 303 6.96 -22.07 -6.47
N PRO A 304 5.73 -22.61 -6.54
CA PRO A 304 5.40 -23.86 -5.87
C PRO A 304 6.23 -25.02 -6.43
N GLU A 305 6.54 -26.01 -5.60
CA GLU A 305 7.14 -27.25 -6.08
C GLU A 305 6.13 -28.01 -6.95
N GLU A 306 6.20 -27.79 -8.27
CA GLU A 306 5.40 -28.49 -9.26
C GLU A 306 6.21 -29.64 -9.88
N GLN A 307 5.54 -30.75 -10.19
CA GLN A 307 6.16 -31.80 -10.96
C GLN A 307 6.34 -31.32 -12.40
N ASP A 308 7.51 -31.59 -12.98
CA ASP A 308 7.74 -31.34 -14.39
C ASP A 308 6.62 -32.02 -15.20
N PRO A 309 6.06 -31.33 -16.22
CA PRO A 309 5.11 -31.95 -17.10
C PRO A 309 5.77 -33.20 -17.71
N PRO A 310 5.05 -34.33 -17.82
CA PRO A 310 5.62 -35.52 -18.43
C PRO A 310 6.11 -35.17 -19.82
N LEU A 311 7.34 -35.59 -20.13
CA LEU A 311 7.87 -35.44 -21.47
C LEU A 311 6.87 -36.11 -22.44
N PRO A 312 6.48 -35.45 -23.54
CA PRO A 312 5.67 -36.11 -24.55
C PRO A 312 6.40 -37.36 -25.04
N GLU A 313 5.64 -38.39 -25.45
CA GLU A 313 6.23 -39.54 -26.11
C GLU A 313 7.07 -39.03 -27.30
N THR A 314 8.32 -39.45 -27.38
CA THR A 314 9.16 -39.17 -28.53
C THR A 314 8.56 -39.89 -29.74
N GLU A 315 7.82 -39.16 -30.56
CA GLU A 315 7.57 -39.59 -31.93
C GLU A 315 8.91 -39.50 -32.66
N ASP A 316 9.40 -40.62 -33.19
CA ASP A 316 10.53 -40.62 -34.10
C ASP A 316 10.16 -39.73 -35.29
N TYR A 317 10.69 -38.50 -35.31
CA TYR A 317 10.46 -37.52 -36.37
C TYR A 317 10.93 -38.02 -37.74
N MET A 318 11.72 -39.09 -37.73
CA MET A 318 12.36 -39.65 -38.90
C MET A 318 12.39 -41.18 -38.73
N THR A 319 11.88 -41.89 -39.73
CA THR A 319 12.05 -43.35 -39.79
C THR A 319 13.54 -43.69 -39.89
N ALA A 320 13.93 -44.90 -39.44
CA ALA A 320 15.31 -45.37 -39.57
C ALA A 320 15.83 -45.32 -41.02
N GLU A 321 14.94 -45.45 -42.01
CA GLU A 321 15.28 -45.32 -43.44
C GLU A 321 15.58 -43.88 -43.85
N GLU A 322 14.76 -42.92 -43.39
CA GLU A 322 14.98 -41.50 -43.62
C GLU A 322 16.24 -41.01 -42.90
N GLU A 323 16.52 -41.52 -41.69
CA GLU A 323 17.74 -41.20 -40.94
C GLU A 323 18.97 -41.75 -41.68
N ALA A 324 18.92 -43.00 -42.16
CA ALA A 324 19.97 -43.58 -42.97
C ALA A 324 20.16 -42.84 -44.31
N ALA A 325 19.09 -42.32 -44.92
CA ALA A 325 19.17 -41.50 -46.13
C ALA A 325 19.83 -40.12 -45.83
N PHE A 326 19.45 -39.49 -44.73
CA PHE A 326 20.04 -38.22 -44.27
C PHE A 326 21.55 -38.37 -44.06
N TRP A 327 22.01 -39.39 -43.34
CA TRP A 327 23.44 -39.62 -43.11
C TRP A 327 24.21 -40.01 -44.38
N ARG A 328 23.61 -40.78 -45.30
CA ARG A 328 24.20 -41.08 -46.62
C ARG A 328 24.40 -39.83 -47.48
N SER A 329 23.47 -38.88 -47.44
CA SER A 329 23.59 -37.61 -48.19
C SER A 329 24.75 -36.74 -47.70
N ARG A 330 25.10 -36.82 -46.41
CA ARG A 330 26.22 -36.06 -45.81
C ARG A 330 27.58 -36.73 -45.95
N THR A 331 27.64 -38.05 -46.04
CA THR A 331 28.91 -38.78 -46.25
C THR A 331 29.38 -38.78 -47.70
N GLY A 332 28.54 -38.39 -48.66
CA GLY A 332 28.89 -38.25 -50.09
C GLY A 332 29.60 -36.95 -50.48
N SER A 333 29.96 -36.07 -49.53
CA SER A 333 30.55 -34.73 -49.78
C SER A 333 31.98 -34.58 -49.23
N HIS A 334 32.81 -35.61 -49.31
CA HIS A 334 34.26 -35.47 -49.29
C HIS A 334 34.82 -36.04 -50.60
N GLY A 335 34.49 -35.36 -51.70
CA GLY A 335 35.22 -35.47 -52.95
C GLY A 335 36.56 -34.77 -52.82
N SER A 336 37.61 -35.55 -53.04
CA SER A 336 38.97 -35.16 -53.40
C SER A 336 39.07 -33.83 -54.14
N ASP A 337 39.74 -32.83 -53.53
CA ASP A 337 40.47 -31.82 -54.30
C ASP A 337 41.97 -32.16 -54.18
N GLU A 338 42.46 -32.74 -55.27
CA GLU A 338 43.87 -32.88 -55.62
C GLU A 338 44.55 -31.51 -55.60
N TRP A 339 45.58 -31.35 -54.77
CA TRP A 339 46.58 -30.30 -54.96
C TRP A 339 47.75 -30.90 -55.74
N GLU A 340 47.69 -30.86 -57.07
CA GLU A 340 48.86 -31.08 -57.94
C GLU A 340 49.44 -29.74 -58.42
N ASN A 341 50.68 -29.50 -57.98
CA ASN A 341 51.81 -28.73 -58.56
C ASN A 341 51.62 -27.30 -59.07
#